data_AF-A0A957C3F1-F1
#
_entry.id   AF-A0A957C3F1-F1
#
_cell.length_a   1.000
_cell.length_b   1.000
_cell.length_c   1.000
_cell.angle_alpha   90.00
_cell.angle_beta   90.00
_cell.angle_gamma   90.00
#
_symmetry.space_group_name_H-M   'P 1'
#
loop_
_entity.id
_entity.type
_entity.pdbx_description
1 polymer ?
#
loop_
_entity_poly.entity_id
_entity_poly.type
_entity_poly.pdbx_seq_one_letter_code
_entity_poly.pdbx_strand_id
1 'polypeptide(L)' 'LKPERGAGFADFQMEDGQSYLITMPGLSDPLPQALVADRCFTEGGEEATTSYRVAFVRGS' A
#
# COMPACT_ATOMS: atom_id res chain seq x y z
N LEU A 1 3.30 7.04 7.60
CA LEU A 1 3.89 5.72 7.94
C LEU A 1 3.12 5.15 9.13
N LYS A 2 2.95 3.83 9.26
CA LYS A 2 2.10 3.17 10.27
C LYS A 2 2.95 2.32 11.24
N PRO A 3 3.77 2.96 12.09
CA PRO A 3 4.75 2.28 12.93
C PRO A 3 4.14 1.26 13.91
N GLU A 4 2.86 1.38 14.24
CA GLU A 4 2.11 0.44 15.08
C GLU A 4 2.00 -0.98 14.49
N ARG A 5 2.31 -1.17 13.21
CA ARG A 5 2.21 -2.46 12.52
C ARG A 5 3.37 -3.42 12.80
N GLY A 6 4.52 -2.94 13.24
CA GLY A 6 5.68 -3.77 13.57
C GLY A 6 6.50 -4.27 12.37
N ALA A 7 7.53 -5.08 12.61
CA ALA A 7 8.61 -5.39 11.66
C ALA A 7 8.24 -6.31 10.48
N GLY A 8 7.03 -6.87 10.45
CA GLY A 8 6.52 -7.67 9.33
C GLY A 8 5.98 -6.84 8.16
N PHE A 9 6.13 -5.52 8.23
CA PHE A 9 5.51 -4.56 7.31
C PHE A 9 6.57 -3.62 6.74
N ALA A 10 6.45 -3.34 5.45
CA ALA A 10 7.13 -2.24 4.81
C ALA A 10 6.09 -1.14 4.54
N ASP A 11 6.21 -0.03 5.25
CA ASP A 11 5.38 1.15 4.98
C ASP A 11 6.09 2.05 3.98
N PHE A 12 5.35 2.50 2.98
CA PHE A 12 5.79 3.49 2.01
C PHE A 12 4.77 4.63 1.98
N GLN A 13 5.24 5.87 1.86
CA GLN A 13 4.37 7.03 1.72
C GLN A 13 4.15 7.30 0.24
N MET A 14 2.88 7.20 -0.20
CA MET A 14 2.50 7.45 -1.59
C MET A 14 2.12 8.92 -1.79
N GLU A 15 2.38 9.43 -2.99
CA GLU A 15 1.98 10.77 -3.43
C GLU A 15 0.65 10.70 -4.19
N ASP A 16 -0.18 11.73 -4.02
CA ASP A 16 -1.51 11.82 -4.65
C ASP A 16 -1.42 11.84 -6.18
N GLY A 17 -2.26 11.03 -6.83
CA GLY A 17 -2.33 10.94 -8.29
C GLY A 17 -1.16 10.21 -8.95
N GLN A 18 -0.22 9.67 -8.17
CA GLN A 18 0.90 8.89 -8.69
C GLN A 18 0.59 7.38 -8.66
N SER A 19 0.87 6.73 -9.79
CA SER A 19 0.77 5.27 -9.92
C SER A 19 2.06 4.61 -9.48
N TYR A 20 1.95 3.52 -8.71
CA TYR A 20 3.08 2.74 -8.22
C TYR A 20 2.94 1.27 -8.59
N LEU A 21 4.05 0.66 -9.03
CA LEU A 21 4.18 -0.78 -9.21
C LEU A 21 4.93 -1.37 -8.01
N ILE A 22 4.33 -2.35 -7.34
CA ILE A 22 5.01 -3.09 -6.27
C ILE A 22 5.60 -4.37 -6.86
N THR A 23 6.92 -4.48 -6.78
CA THR A 23 7.68 -5.68 -7.17
C THR A 23 8.49 -6.17 -5.97
N MET A 24 8.38 -7.46 -5.67
CA MET A 24 9.19 -8.14 -4.64
C MET A 24 9.85 -9.36 -5.27
N PRO A 25 11.05 -9.21 -5.86
CA PRO A 25 11.69 -10.25 -6.63
C PRO A 25 11.88 -11.53 -5.80
N GLY A 26 11.38 -12.66 -6.30
CA GLY A 26 11.51 -13.97 -5.64
C GLY A 26 10.60 -14.20 -4.42
N LEU A 27 9.76 -13.23 -4.06
CA LEU A 27 8.88 -13.31 -2.88
C LEU A 27 7.39 -13.08 -3.20
N SER A 28 7.08 -12.48 -4.36
CA SER A 28 5.71 -12.33 -4.87
C SER A 28 5.75 -12.19 -6.39
N ASP A 29 4.71 -12.69 -7.07
CA ASP A 29 4.42 -12.26 -8.43
C ASP A 29 4.17 -10.74 -8.43
N PRO A 30 4.62 -10.00 -9.45
CA PRO A 30 4.32 -8.57 -9.57
C PRO A 30 2.81 -8.35 -9.55
N LEU A 31 2.36 -7.29 -8.88
CA LEU A 31 0.94 -6.94 -8.95
C LEU A 31 0.57 -6.65 -10.43
N PRO A 32 -0.45 -7.32 -10.99
CA PRO A 32 -0.82 -7.15 -12.40
C PRO A 32 -1.48 -5.78 -12.67
N GLN A 33 -1.85 -5.04 -11.62
CA GLN A 33 -2.36 -3.68 -11.70
C GLN A 33 -1.53 -2.73 -10.83
N ALA A 34 -1.30 -1.53 -11.35
CA ALA A 34 -0.72 -0.43 -10.59
C ALA A 34 -1.68 0.03 -9.50
N LEU A 35 -1.11 0.38 -8.34
CA LEU A 35 -1.87 0.97 -7.23
C LEU A 35 -1.83 2.48 -7.37
N VAL A 36 -2.99 3.12 -7.28
CA VAL A 36 -3.13 4.58 -7.38
C VAL A 36 -3.54 5.12 -6.03
N ALA A 37 -2.68 5.93 -5.42
CA ALA A 37 -2.99 6.62 -4.18
C ALA A 37 -3.91 7.81 -4.48
N ASP A 38 -5.21 7.54 -4.63
CA ASP A 38 -6.20 8.59 -4.83
C ASP A 38 -6.59 9.23 -3.51
N ARG A 39 -6.82 10.54 -3.56
CA ARG A 39 -7.49 11.30 -2.51
C ARG A 39 -8.82 10.67 -2.10
N CYS A 40 -9.03 10.52 -0.80
CA CYS A 40 -10.27 10.07 -0.19
C CYS A 40 -10.58 10.91 1.05
N PHE A 41 -11.71 10.64 1.70
CA PHE A 41 -12.11 11.34 2.92
C PHE A 41 -12.38 10.33 4.03
N THR A 42 -12.00 10.68 5.27
CA THR A 42 -12.36 9.89 6.46
C THR A 42 -13.86 10.00 6.74
N GLU A 43 -14.40 9.18 7.64
CA GLU A 43 -15.81 9.32 8.08
C GLU A 43 -16.10 10.70 8.68
N GLY A 44 -15.08 11.39 9.20
CA GLY A 44 -15.18 12.77 9.70
C GLY A 44 -15.11 13.86 8.61
N GLY A 45 -14.94 13.48 7.33
CA GLY A 45 -14.82 14.41 6.21
C GLY A 45 -13.43 15.03 6.03
N GLU A 46 -12.42 14.58 6.79
CA GLU A 46 -11.04 15.03 6.62
C GLU A 46 -10.41 14.41 5.38
N GLU A 47 -9.62 15.19 4.65
CA GLU A 47 -8.88 14.71 3.49
C GLU A 47 -7.82 13.68 3.89
N ALA A 48 -7.78 12.57 3.17
CA ALA A 48 -6.82 11.49 3.35
C ALA A 48 -6.34 10.97 1.99
N THR A 49 -5.26 10.21 2.00
CA THR A 49 -4.75 9.52 0.81
C THR A 49 -5.03 8.02 0.95
N THR A 50 -5.57 7.40 -0.10
CA THR A 50 -5.81 5.96 -0.13
C THR A 50 -4.50 5.21 0.12
N SER A 51 -4.50 4.36 1.14
CA SER A 51 -3.35 3.50 1.47
C SER A 51 -3.69 2.05 1.13
N TYR A 52 -2.75 1.35 0.50
CA TYR A 52 -2.90 -0.06 0.21
C TYR A 52 -2.17 -0.91 1.24
N ARG A 53 -2.64 -2.14 1.42
CA ARG A 53 -2.00 -3.14 2.28
C ARG A 53 -1.64 -4.34 1.43
N VAL A 54 -0.35 -4.68 1.40
CA VAL A 54 0.12 -5.97 0.90
C VAL A 54 0.24 -6.90 2.12
N ALA A 55 -0.36 -8.09 2.03
CA ALA A 55 -0.26 -9.12 3.05
C ALA A 55 0.48 -10.33 2.48
N PHE A 56 1.57 -10.74 3.13
CA PHE A 56 2.30 -11.95 2.77
C PHE A 56 1.57 -13.15 3.36
N VAL A 57 1.06 -14.03 2.50
CA VAL A 57 0.55 -15.34 2.90
C VAL A 57 1.62 -16.37 2.60
N ARG A 58 1.87 -17.28 3.56
CA ARG A 58 2.81 -18.39 3.33
C ARG A 58 2.15 -19.35 2.35
N GLY A 59 2.77 -19.58 1.19
CA GLY A 59 2.30 -20.59 0.23
C GLY A 59 2.26 -21.97 0.90
N SER A 60 1.12 -22.65 0.76
CA SER A 60 0.88 -24.01 1.25
C SER A 60 1.71 -25.04 0.51
#